data_AF-A0A3R7U484-F1
#
_entry.id   AF-A0A3R7U484-F1
#
_cell.length_a   1.000
_cell.length_b   1.000
_cell.length_c   1.000
_cell.angle_alpha   90.00
_cell.angle_beta   90.00
_cell.angle_gamma   90.00
#
_symmetry.space_group_name_H-M   'P 1'
#
loop_
_entity.id
_entity.type
_entity.pdbx_description
1 polymer ?
#
loop_
_entity_poly.entity_id
_entity_poly.type
_entity_poly.pdbx_seq_one_letter_code
_entity_poly.pdbx_strand_id
1 'polypeptide(L)'
;RRSQDQSDRRVVALAICSAELGSDAHQDFTGGEFVMTEQRPRMQSRAEVISLAQGDAVVFPVNTRPVQGTKGIYRVKMRHGVSRLRSGERYTMGIIFHDAA
;
A
#
# COMPACT_ATOMS: atom_id res chain seq x y z
N ARG A 1 31.80 8.36 10.67
CA ARG A 1 30.96 8.01 9.50
C ARG A 1 30.01 6.89 9.92
N ARG A 2 28.86 7.23 10.50
CA ARG A 2 27.72 6.32 10.68
C ARG A 2 26.80 6.62 9.51
N SER A 3 26.73 5.74 8.51
CA SER A 3 25.87 5.96 7.34
C SER A 3 25.12 4.68 7.02
N GLN A 4 23.82 4.72 7.30
CA GLN A 4 22.78 3.87 6.72
C GLN A 4 23.04 2.36 6.73
N ASP A 5 22.94 1.75 7.91
CA ASP A 5 22.39 0.40 8.01
C ASP A 5 21.16 0.46 8.93
N GLN A 6 20.08 1.03 8.39
CA GLN A 6 18.79 1.19 9.08
C GLN A 6 17.62 0.78 8.17
N SER A 7 17.91 0.14 7.03
CA SER A 7 17.00 -0.01 5.89
C SER A 7 16.34 -1.39 5.74
N ASP A 8 16.48 -2.31 6.70
CA ASP A 8 15.96 -3.68 6.52
C ASP A 8 15.18 -4.25 7.72
N ARG A 9 14.41 -3.40 8.41
CA ARG A 9 13.29 -3.89 9.24
C ARG A 9 12.15 -4.28 8.32
N ARG A 10 11.47 -5.41 8.58
CA ARG A 10 10.24 -5.77 7.85
C ARG A 10 9.20 -4.68 8.13
N VAL A 11 8.99 -3.79 7.17
CA VAL A 11 8.03 -2.69 7.30
C VAL A 11 6.76 -3.03 6.53
N VAL A 12 5.67 -3.17 7.27
CA VAL A 12 4.33 -3.42 6.75
C VAL A 12 3.44 -2.26 7.19
N ALA A 13 2.54 -1.82 6.32
CA ALA A 13 1.56 -0.81 6.67
C ALA A 13 0.14 -1.40 6.62
N LEU A 14 -0.70 -0.88 7.49
CA LEU A 14 -2.15 -1.01 7.43
C LEU A 14 -2.73 0.34 7.04
N ALA A 15 -3.55 0.38 6.00
CA ALA A 15 -4.36 1.56 5.66
C ALA A 15 -5.84 1.23 5.85
N ILE A 16 -6.54 2.03 6.63
CA ILE A 16 -7.98 1.90 6.88
C ILE A 16 -8.69 3.05 6.16
N CYS A 17 -9.68 2.72 5.34
CA CYS A 17 -10.43 3.69 4.56
C CYS A 17 -11.66 4.17 5.34
N SER A 18 -11.81 5.48 5.46
CA SER A 18 -12.99 6.10 6.06
C SER A 18 -13.51 7.23 5.17
N ALA A 19 -14.76 7.60 5.42
CA ALA A 19 -15.44 8.70 4.79
C ALA A 19 -16.11 9.58 5.86
N GLU A 20 -16.63 10.73 5.46
CA GLU A 20 -17.30 11.64 6.38
C GLU A 20 -18.51 10.96 7.06
N LEU A 21 -18.62 11.14 8.38
CA LEU A 21 -19.63 10.47 9.19
C LEU A 21 -20.96 11.25 9.10
N GLY A 22 -21.83 10.92 8.14
CA GLY A 22 -23.16 11.56 8.06
C GLY A 22 -23.87 11.55 6.71
N SER A 23 -23.25 11.13 5.62
CA SER A 23 -23.90 10.97 4.31
C SER A 23 -24.34 9.52 4.08
N ASP A 24 -25.44 9.35 3.34
CA ASP A 24 -25.97 8.05 2.93
C ASP A 24 -24.84 7.12 2.48
N ALA A 25 -24.84 5.88 2.99
CA ALA A 25 -23.80 4.86 2.85
C ALA A 25 -23.51 4.39 1.41
N HIS A 26 -23.95 5.12 0.38
CA HIS A 26 -23.92 4.68 -1.00
C HIS A 26 -23.07 5.48 -1.99
N GLN A 27 -22.20 6.40 -1.56
CA GLN A 27 -20.90 6.72 -2.20
C GLN A 27 -20.37 8.07 -1.68
N ASP A 28 -19.62 8.04 -0.59
CA ASP A 28 -18.97 9.25 -0.08
C ASP A 28 -17.85 9.77 -1.00
N PHE A 29 -17.34 8.92 -1.90
CA PHE A 29 -16.38 9.29 -2.95
C PHE A 29 -16.41 8.31 -4.14
N THR A 30 -15.86 8.74 -5.28
CA THR A 30 -15.56 7.87 -6.43
C THR A 30 -14.08 7.99 -6.84
N GLY A 31 -13.53 6.90 -7.40
CA GLY A 31 -12.08 6.76 -7.56
C GLY A 31 -11.40 6.54 -6.21
N GLY A 32 -10.15 6.99 -6.05
CA GLY A 32 -9.41 6.86 -4.80
C GLY A 32 -8.99 5.42 -4.48
N GLU A 33 -8.99 4.52 -5.47
CA GLU A 33 -8.57 3.14 -5.28
C GLU A 33 -7.13 3.08 -4.76
N PHE A 34 -6.85 2.12 -3.89
CA PHE A 34 -5.50 1.85 -3.47
C PHE A 34 -4.76 1.14 -4.61
N VAL A 35 -3.68 1.73 -5.08
CA VAL A 35 -2.91 1.22 -6.20
C VAL A 35 -1.55 0.77 -5.69
N MET A 36 -1.17 -0.45 -6.04
CA MET A 36 0.14 -1.01 -5.77
C MET A 36 0.81 -1.42 -7.07
N THR A 37 2.13 -1.25 -7.16
CA THR A 37 2.92 -1.74 -8.28
C THR A 37 4.11 -2.53 -7.77
N GLU A 38 4.28 -3.72 -8.31
CA GLU A 38 5.44 -4.56 -8.11
C GLU A 38 6.43 -4.34 -9.25
N GLN A 39 7.65 -3.94 -8.91
CA GLN A 39 8.74 -3.87 -9.88
C GLN A 39 9.21 -5.28 -10.22
N ARG A 40 9.08 -5.64 -11.50
CA ARG A 40 9.53 -6.93 -12.01
C ARG A 40 10.83 -6.75 -12.80
N PRO A 41 11.98 -7.30 -12.34
CA PRO A 41 13.25 -7.11 -13.03
C PRO A 41 13.18 -7.54 -14.49
N ARG A 42 13.64 -6.67 -15.41
CA ARG A 42 13.63 -6.90 -16.87
C ARG A 42 12.23 -7.14 -17.47
N MET A 43 11.17 -6.76 -16.75
CA MET A 43 9.79 -6.84 -17.19
C MET A 43 9.06 -5.55 -16.84
N GLN A 44 7.88 -5.35 -17.42
CA GLN A 44 7.00 -4.27 -17.01
C GLN A 44 6.51 -4.49 -15.57
N SER A 45 6.41 -3.40 -14.81
CA SER A 45 5.81 -3.43 -13.48
C SER A 45 4.39 -3.99 -13.54
N ARG A 46 4.02 -4.77 -12.53
CA ARG A 46 2.66 -5.30 -12.40
C ARG A 46 1.88 -4.41 -11.46
N ALA A 47 0.78 -3.83 -11.93
CA ALA A 47 -0.13 -3.06 -11.10
C ALA A 47 -1.20 -3.97 -10.48
N GLU A 48 -1.59 -3.64 -9.26
CA GLU A 48 -2.72 -4.20 -8.52
C GLU A 48 -3.55 -3.02 -8.00
N VAL A 49 -4.86 -3.06 -8.23
CA VAL A 49 -5.79 -1.98 -7.87
C VAL A 49 -6.83 -2.59 -6.94
N ILE A 50 -6.97 -2.00 -5.76
CA ILE A 50 -7.84 -2.47 -4.69
C ILE A 50 -8.84 -1.35 -4.40
N SER A 51 -10.11 -1.62 -4.69
CA SER A 51 -11.22 -0.73 -4.33
C SER A 51 -11.59 -0.95 -2.87
N LEU A 52 -11.27 0.01 -2.02
CA LEU A 52 -11.62 -0.03 -0.59
C LEU A 52 -12.89 0.77 -0.36
N ALA A 53 -13.91 0.11 0.21
CA ALA A 53 -15.09 0.78 0.73
C ALA A 53 -14.81 1.38 2.12
N GLN A 54 -15.76 2.17 2.63
CA GLN A 54 -15.71 2.66 4.00
C GLN A 54 -15.66 1.47 4.98
N GLY A 55 -14.73 1.52 5.93
CA GLY A 55 -14.52 0.44 6.90
C GLY A 55 -13.58 -0.67 6.42
N ASP A 56 -13.25 -0.72 5.12
CA ASP A 56 -12.26 -1.66 4.61
C ASP A 56 -10.84 -1.26 5.01
N ALA A 57 -9.97 -2.26 5.10
CA ALA A 57 -8.56 -2.05 5.37
C ALA A 57 -7.66 -2.92 4.48
N VAL A 58 -6.46 -2.43 4.19
CA VAL A 58 -5.44 -3.15 3.40
C VAL A 58 -4.13 -3.23 4.16
N VAL A 59 -3.55 -4.43 4.21
CA VAL A 59 -2.20 -4.68 4.72
C VAL A 59 -1.26 -4.85 3.54
N PHE A 60 -0.17 -4.07 3.50
CA PHE A 60 0.75 -4.10 2.36
C PHE A 60 2.21 -3.84 2.74
N PRO A 61 3.17 -4.38 1.96
CA PRO A 61 4.59 -4.08 2.13
C PRO A 61 4.90 -2.62 1.77
N VAL A 62 5.59 -1.90 2.64
CA VAL A 62 5.86 -0.46 2.43
C VAL A 62 6.87 -0.21 1.30
N ASN A 63 7.94 -1.00 1.24
CA ASN A 63 9.03 -0.76 0.28
C ASN A 63 9.43 -2.00 -0.52
N THR A 64 9.51 -3.16 0.13
CA THR A 64 9.87 -4.42 -0.55
C THR A 64 9.08 -5.58 -0.02
N ARG A 65 8.90 -6.62 -0.84
CA ARG A 65 8.38 -7.93 -0.41
C ARG A 65 9.32 -9.05 -0.85
N PRO A 66 9.39 -10.15 -0.10
CA PRO A 66 10.04 -11.37 -0.56
C PRO A 66 9.24 -12.01 -1.70
N VAL A 67 9.95 -12.53 -2.69
CA VAL A 67 9.41 -13.30 -3.82
C VAL A 67 10.26 -14.54 -4.03
N GLN A 68 9.61 -15.67 -4.28
CA GLN A 68 10.30 -16.94 -4.60
C GLN A 68 10.89 -16.87 -6.01
N GLY A 69 12.22 -17.00 -6.11
CA GLY A 69 12.93 -17.15 -7.37
C GLY A 69 13.51 -18.55 -7.54
N THR A 70 14.11 -18.81 -8.71
CA THR A 70 14.77 -20.10 -9.02
C THR A 70 16.01 -20.38 -8.16
N LYS A 71 16.69 -19.34 -7.67
CA LYS A 71 17.89 -19.41 -6.83
C LYS A 71 17.64 -19.08 -5.36
N GLY A 72 16.38 -19.06 -4.93
CA GLY A 72 15.96 -18.67 -3.58
C GLY A 72 15.11 -17.41 -3.55
N ILE A 73 14.85 -16.93 -2.33
CA ILE A 73 14.02 -15.75 -2.10
C ILE A 73 14.83 -14.49 -2.42
N TYR A 74 14.26 -13.62 -3.24
CA TYR A 74 14.80 -12.28 -3.49
C TYR A 74 13.73 -11.23 -3.16
N ARG A 75 14.14 -9.96 -3.14
CA ARG A 75 13.24 -8.83 -2.84
C ARG A 75 12.88 -8.08 -4.11
N VAL A 76 11.61 -7.75 -4.26
CA VAL A 76 11.11 -6.83 -5.29
C VAL A 76 10.71 -5.52 -4.66
N LYS A 77 10.92 -4.41 -5.37
CA LYS A 77 10.46 -3.10 -4.92
C LYS A 77 8.96 -2.98 -5.15
N MET A 78 8.30 -2.43 -4.15
CA MET A 78 6.88 -2.11 -4.17
C MET A 78 6.75 -0.59 -4.20
N ARG A 79 5.80 -0.09 -4.99
CA ARG A 79 5.30 1.28 -4.84
C ARG A 79 3.81 1.20 -4.60
N HIS A 80 3.31 2.11 -3.79
CA HIS A 80 1.89 2.20 -3.48
C HIS A 80 1.45 3.66 -3.56
N GLY A 81 0.17 3.87 -3.76
CA GLY A 81 -0.44 5.17 -3.83
C GLY A 81 -1.96 5.05 -3.88
N VAL A 82 -2.61 6.17 -4.13
CA VAL A 82 -4.04 6.24 -4.32
C VAL A 82 -4.32 6.82 -5.69
N SER A 83 -5.30 6.27 -6.38
CA SER A 83 -5.77 6.86 -7.64
C SER A 83 -6.39 8.23 -7.35
N ARG A 84 -6.62 8.99 -8.42
CA ARG A 84 -7.31 10.28 -8.31
C ARG A 84 -8.73 10.08 -7.78
N LEU A 85 -9.08 10.82 -6.73
CA LEU A 85 -10.47 11.04 -6.35
C LEU A 85 -11.19 11.82 -7.45
N ARG A 86 -12.32 11.31 -7.90
CA ARG A 86 -13.14 11.91 -8.96
C ARG A 86 -14.31 12.72 -8.38
N SER A 87 -14.81 12.32 -7.23
CA SER A 87 -15.82 13.04 -6.46
C SER A 87 -15.70 12.71 -4.97
N GLY A 88 -16.22 13.60 -4.13
CA GLY A 88 -16.28 13.38 -2.68
C GLY A 88 -14.94 13.50 -1.96
N GLU A 89 -14.93 13.07 -0.70
CA GLU A 89 -13.75 13.11 0.17
C GLU A 89 -13.43 11.72 0.71
N ARG A 90 -12.14 11.41 0.78
CA ARG A 90 -11.66 10.13 1.30
C ARG A 90 -10.64 10.38 2.39
N TYR A 91 -10.90 9.80 3.55
CA TYR A 91 -10.01 9.81 4.69
C TYR A 91 -9.31 8.45 4.78
N THR A 92 -8.03 8.45 5.16
CA THR A 92 -7.29 7.20 5.34
C THR A 92 -6.35 7.33 6.53
N MET A 93 -6.42 6.36 7.43
CA MET A 93 -5.49 6.24 8.53
C MET A 93 -4.45 5.17 8.21
N GLY A 94 -3.18 5.56 8.23
CA GLY A 94 -2.05 4.66 8.02
C GLY A 94 -1.36 4.31 9.34
N ILE A 95 -1.12 3.03 9.57
CA ILE A 95 -0.31 2.52 10.68
C ILE A 95 0.90 1.80 10.08
N ILE A 96 2.11 2.21 10.45
CA ILE A 96 3.36 1.62 9.95
C ILE A 96 3.97 0.75 11.05
N PHE A 97 4.02 -0.55 10.79
CA PHE A 97 4.67 -1.52 11.64
C PHE A 97 6.13 -1.67 11.21
N HIS A 98 7.03 -1.64 12.17
CA HIS A 98 8.43 -1.97 11.99
C HIS A 98 8.79 -3.08 12.96
N ASP A 99 9.67 -3.98 12.53
CA ASP A 99 10.22 -5.00 13.42
C ASP A 99 10.97 -4.34 14.59
N ALA A 100 10.70 -4.79 15.81
CA ALA A 100 11.36 -4.32 17.01
C ALA A 100 12.45 -5.32 17.39
N ALA A 101 13.62 -5.16 16.78
CA ALA A 101 14.87 -5.79 17.21
C ALA A 101 15.67 -4.85 18.10
#